data_AF-A0A4Y6UXY4-F1
#
_entry.id   AF-A0A4Y6UXY4-F1
#
_cell.length_a   1.000
_cell.length_b   1.000
_cell.length_c   1.000
_cell.angle_alpha   90.00
_cell.angle_beta   90.00
_cell.angle_gamma   90.00
#
_symmetry.space_group_name_H-M   'P 1'
#
loop_
_entity.id
_entity.type
_entity.pdbx_description
1 polymer ?
#
loop_
_entity_poly.entity_id
_entity_poly.type
_entity_poly.pdbx_seq_one_letter_code
_entity_poly.pdbx_strand_id
1 'polypeptide(L)'
;MGKIDILSEVVMELCYFTFTTRRIGLIAVSEDEVEVHLQKVTSPEVARFIKEGIKILKIGYVFSPTLKMFFEARMLECMRNPNLSAEELKAIHYSVYLFEYCQQEDLQEVIRYSEVILDFEYSEEVSFVRSSEDVVKRVVTTLDFLRIRDQDTIAVSREEFEQYKREGWKNDPRF
;
A
#
# COMPACT_ATOMS: atom_id res chain seq x y z
N MET A 1 -15.13 -9.51 12.42
CA MET A 1 -14.32 -8.79 11.41
C MET A 1 -13.00 -9.51 11.32
N GLY A 2 -12.69 -10.11 10.16
CA GLY A 2 -11.36 -10.68 9.93
C GLY A 2 -10.32 -9.56 10.02
N LYS A 3 -9.19 -9.81 10.68
CA LYS A 3 -8.09 -8.86 10.74
C LYS A 3 -7.69 -8.51 9.30
N ILE A 4 -7.55 -7.22 9.01
CA ILE A 4 -6.88 -6.82 7.79
C ILE A 4 -5.40 -7.09 8.01
N ASP A 5 -4.78 -7.79 7.07
CA ASP A 5 -3.34 -8.01 7.08
C ASP A 5 -2.62 -6.68 6.90
N ILE A 6 -1.53 -6.50 7.63
CA ILE A 6 -0.64 -5.34 7.57
C ILE A 6 -0.22 -5.05 6.12
N LEU A 7 0.16 -6.09 5.38
CA LEU A 7 0.57 -5.95 3.98
C LEU A 7 -0.58 -5.40 3.12
N SER A 8 -1.79 -5.93 3.31
CA SER A 8 -2.99 -5.51 2.59
C SER A 8 -3.28 -4.01 2.78
N GLU A 9 -3.16 -3.50 4.00
CA GLU A 9 -3.35 -2.06 4.25
C GLU A 9 -2.26 -1.22 3.62
N VAL A 10 -1.01 -1.65 3.72
CA VAL A 10 0.12 -0.91 3.14
C VAL A 10 -0.02 -0.80 1.62
N VAL A 11 -0.35 -1.88 0.91
CA VAL A 11 -0.54 -1.82 -0.55
C VAL A 11 -1.74 -0.94 -0.94
N MET A 12 -2.85 -1.02 -0.21
CA MET A 12 -4.03 -0.18 -0.47
C MET A 12 -3.72 1.30 -0.24
N GLU A 13 -3.00 1.65 0.83
CA GLU A 13 -2.59 3.03 1.10
C GLU A 13 -1.62 3.57 0.05
N LEU A 14 -0.66 2.76 -0.42
CA LEU A 14 0.24 3.16 -1.49
C LEU A 14 -0.49 3.35 -2.83
N CYS A 15 -1.46 2.49 -3.15
CA CYS A 15 -2.30 2.69 -4.34
C CYS A 15 -3.15 3.96 -4.23
N TYR A 16 -3.76 4.24 -3.07
CA TYR A 16 -4.52 5.46 -2.86
C TYR A 16 -3.63 6.70 -2.89
N PHE A 17 -2.41 6.62 -2.35
CA PHE A 17 -1.40 7.65 -2.49
C PHE A 17 -1.14 7.94 -3.97
N THR A 18 -0.79 6.94 -4.79
CA THR A 18 -0.53 7.11 -6.23
C THR A 18 -1.75 7.64 -6.99
N PHE A 19 -2.95 7.17 -6.66
CA PHE A 19 -4.18 7.72 -7.21
C PHE A 19 -4.27 9.23 -6.91
N THR A 20 -4.04 9.61 -5.65
CA THR A 20 -4.15 11.02 -5.23
C THR A 20 -3.06 11.89 -5.86
N THR A 21 -1.82 11.41 -5.96
CA THR A 21 -0.73 12.16 -6.61
C THR A 21 -1.05 12.47 -8.06
N ARG A 22 -1.65 11.54 -8.82
CA ARG A 22 -2.10 11.77 -10.19
C ARG A 22 -3.19 12.85 -10.31
N ARG A 23 -4.01 13.03 -9.26
CA ARG A 23 -5.13 13.98 -9.24
C ARG A 23 -4.72 15.39 -8.88
N ILE A 24 -3.87 15.54 -7.86
CA ILE A 24 -3.55 16.83 -7.26
C ILE A 24 -2.05 17.16 -7.25
N GLY A 25 -1.21 16.25 -7.78
CA GLY A 25 0.24 16.35 -7.82
C GLY A 25 0.92 15.76 -6.59
N LEU A 26 2.07 15.11 -6.80
CA LEU A 26 2.90 14.49 -5.76
C LEU A 26 3.21 15.40 -4.55
N ILE A 27 3.51 16.68 -4.80
CA ILE A 27 3.88 17.64 -3.75
C ILE A 27 2.69 17.98 -2.84
N ALA A 28 1.47 17.93 -3.37
CA ALA A 28 0.26 18.34 -2.65
C ALA A 28 -0.27 17.27 -1.69
N VAL A 29 0.14 16.01 -1.84
CA VAL A 29 -0.28 14.91 -0.96
C VAL A 29 0.47 14.97 0.38
N SER A 30 -0.24 14.85 1.49
CA SER A 30 0.34 14.85 2.84
C SER A 30 0.91 13.49 3.22
N GLU A 31 2.22 13.41 3.44
CA GLU A 31 2.86 12.20 3.97
C GLU A 31 2.47 11.91 5.42
N ASP A 32 2.08 12.94 6.18
CA ASP A 32 1.61 12.81 7.56
C ASP A 32 0.25 12.11 7.63
N GLU A 33 -0.63 12.37 6.65
CA GLU A 33 -1.93 11.70 6.56
C GLU A 33 -1.75 10.19 6.35
N VAL A 34 -0.80 9.80 5.48
CA VAL A 34 -0.46 8.38 5.25
C VAL A 34 0.06 7.72 6.54
N GLU A 35 0.95 8.39 7.28
CA GLU A 35 1.44 7.87 8.57
C GLU A 35 0.28 7.64 9.56
N VAL A 36 -0.62 8.60 9.71
CA VAL A 36 -1.76 8.50 10.64
C VAL A 36 -2.69 7.34 10.27
N HIS A 37 -2.90 7.07 8.99
CA HIS A 37 -3.73 5.96 8.55
C HIS A 37 -3.06 4.60 8.78
N LEU A 38 -1.78 4.47 8.44
CA LEU A 38 -1.02 3.23 8.66
C LEU A 38 -0.87 2.89 10.13
N GLN A 39 -0.72 3.87 11.03
CA GLN A 39 -0.64 3.63 12.48
C GLN A 39 -1.90 2.98 13.09
N LYS A 40 -3.03 2.95 12.36
CA LYS A 40 -4.24 2.24 12.81
C LYS A 40 -4.09 0.73 12.74
N VAL A 41 -3.16 0.23 11.93
CA VAL A 41 -3.00 -1.20 11.61
C VAL A 41 -1.55 -1.69 11.68
N THR A 42 -0.56 -0.80 11.67
CA THR A 42 0.87 -1.10 11.78
C THR A 42 1.49 -0.43 13.00
N SER A 43 2.70 -0.86 13.38
CA SER A 43 3.50 -0.13 14.36
C SER A 43 3.86 1.28 13.87
N PRO A 44 4.16 2.22 14.80
CA PRO A 44 4.64 3.55 14.45
C PRO A 44 5.92 3.54 13.62
N GLU A 45 6.75 2.51 13.76
CA GLU A 45 8.02 2.41 13.02
C GLU A 45 7.79 2.07 11.55
N VAL A 46 6.89 1.12 11.25
CA VAL A 46 6.47 0.83 9.87
C VAL A 46 5.83 2.05 9.23
N ALA A 47 4.85 2.67 9.89
CA ALA A 47 4.17 3.84 9.35
C ALA A 47 5.15 5.00 9.06
N ARG A 48 6.13 5.22 9.95
CA ARG A 48 7.18 6.22 9.76
C ARG A 48 8.13 5.85 8.62
N PHE A 49 8.49 4.58 8.47
CA PHE A 49 9.31 4.12 7.35
C PHE A 49 8.63 4.48 6.01
N ILE A 50 7.33 4.19 5.88
CA ILE A 50 6.57 4.49 4.67
C ILE A 50 6.48 5.99 4.39
N LYS A 51 6.16 6.79 5.42
CA LYS A 51 6.16 8.25 5.33
C LYS A 51 7.49 8.80 4.85
N GLU A 52 8.60 8.36 5.44
CA GLU A 52 9.93 8.81 5.02
C GLU A 52 10.24 8.38 3.58
N GLY A 53 9.74 7.23 3.15
CA GLY A 53 9.77 6.81 1.75
C GLY A 53 9.08 7.81 0.83
N ILE A 54 7.83 8.13 1.11
CA ILE A 54 7.05 9.13 0.37
C ILE A 54 7.75 10.49 0.36
N LYS A 55 8.27 10.93 1.50
CA LYS A 55 9.00 12.19 1.63
C LYS A 55 10.21 12.25 0.71
N ILE A 56 10.97 11.16 0.60
CA ILE A 56 12.10 11.08 -0.32
C ILE A 56 11.64 11.18 -1.77
N LEU A 57 10.53 10.51 -2.13
CA LEU A 57 9.95 10.62 -3.48
C LEU A 57 9.59 12.07 -3.82
N LYS A 58 8.99 12.80 -2.87
CA LYS A 58 8.61 14.22 -3.01
C LYS A 58 9.81 15.16 -3.19
N ILE A 59 10.98 14.81 -2.68
CA ILE A 59 12.21 15.62 -2.88
C ILE A 59 12.70 15.54 -4.34
N GLY A 60 12.19 14.58 -5.13
CA GLY A 60 12.55 14.43 -6.54
C GLY A 60 13.82 13.61 -6.76
N TYR A 61 14.26 12.85 -5.76
CA TYR A 61 15.29 11.83 -5.97
C TYR A 61 14.74 10.74 -6.87
N VAL A 62 15.29 10.58 -8.07
CA VAL A 62 14.89 9.50 -8.97
C VAL A 62 15.11 8.16 -8.27
N PHE A 63 14.05 7.35 -8.21
CA PHE A 63 14.11 6.01 -7.69
C PHE A 63 15.07 5.22 -8.56
N SER A 64 16.19 4.85 -7.95
CA SER A 64 17.38 4.32 -8.61
C SER A 64 17.94 3.21 -7.73
N PRO A 65 18.82 2.35 -8.28
CA PRO A 65 19.48 1.31 -7.48
C PRO A 65 20.13 1.88 -6.20
N THR A 66 20.73 3.08 -6.28
CA THR A 66 21.32 3.77 -5.13
C THR A 66 20.29 4.11 -4.06
N LEU A 67 19.12 4.63 -4.45
CA LEU A 67 18.08 4.96 -3.49
C LEU A 67 17.47 3.70 -2.87
N LYS A 68 17.32 2.64 -3.67
CA LYS A 68 16.88 1.34 -3.17
C LYS A 68 17.84 0.77 -2.11
N MET A 69 19.16 0.87 -2.34
CA MET A 69 20.17 0.48 -1.34
C MET A 69 20.03 1.26 -0.03
N PHE A 70 19.67 2.54 -0.08
CA PHE A 70 19.44 3.34 1.12
C PHE A 70 18.23 2.83 1.93
N PHE A 71 17.13 2.50 1.25
CA PHE A 71 15.97 1.89 1.90
C PHE A 71 16.29 0.50 2.48
N GLU A 72 17.03 -0.32 1.75
CA GLU A 72 17.48 -1.63 2.23
C GLU A 72 18.35 -1.50 3.49
N ALA A 73 19.27 -0.53 3.53
CA ALA A 73 20.08 -0.25 4.72
C ALA A 73 19.21 0.16 5.93
N ARG A 74 18.19 1.01 5.72
CA ARG A 74 17.24 1.38 6.78
C ARG A 74 16.39 0.21 7.24
N MET A 75 15.98 -0.67 6.33
CA MET A 75 15.25 -1.90 6.67
C MET A 75 16.08 -2.79 7.60
N LEU A 76 17.40 -2.90 7.38
CA LEU A 76 18.30 -3.64 8.29
C LEU A 76 18.35 -3.04 9.71
N GLU A 77 18.14 -1.73 9.85
CA GLU A 77 18.02 -1.09 11.18
C GLU A 77 16.70 -1.48 11.84
N CYS A 78 15.58 -1.47 11.10
CA CYS A 78 14.26 -1.91 11.59
C CYS A 78 14.28 -3.38 12.05
N MET A 79 15.02 -4.26 11.36
CA MET A 79 15.19 -5.66 11.77
C MET A 79 15.83 -5.83 13.16
N ARG A 80 16.48 -4.79 13.71
CA ARG A 80 17.02 -4.82 15.07
C ARG A 80 15.97 -4.55 16.15
N ASN A 81 14.78 -4.05 15.77
CA ASN A 81 13.68 -3.87 16.70
C ASN A 81 12.95 -5.22 16.91
N PRO A 82 13.04 -5.85 18.10
CA PRO A 82 12.41 -7.14 18.36
C PRO A 82 10.87 -7.05 18.43
N ASN A 83 10.30 -5.84 18.42
CA ASN A 83 8.86 -5.63 18.46
C ASN A 83 8.20 -5.63 17.08
N LEU A 84 8.98 -5.63 15.99
CA LEU A 84 8.44 -5.71 14.64
C LEU A 84 8.14 -7.16 14.27
N SER A 85 6.92 -7.40 13.77
CA SER A 85 6.54 -8.72 13.27
C SER A 85 7.19 -9.03 11.92
N ALA A 86 7.18 -10.32 11.53
CA ALA A 86 7.61 -10.70 10.19
C ALA A 86 6.74 -10.07 9.09
N GLU A 87 5.43 -9.93 9.32
CA GLU A 87 4.48 -9.28 8.42
C GLU A 87 4.81 -7.79 8.23
N GLU A 88 5.18 -7.10 9.31
CA GLU A 88 5.63 -5.71 9.27
C GLU A 88 6.93 -5.53 8.49
N LEU A 89 7.90 -6.43 8.69
CA LEU A 89 9.15 -6.42 7.94
C LEU A 89 8.92 -6.72 6.45
N LYS A 90 8.02 -7.65 6.12
CA LYS A 90 7.59 -7.92 4.73
C LYS A 90 6.94 -6.69 4.12
N ALA A 91 6.02 -6.03 4.83
CA ALA A 91 5.36 -4.82 4.34
C ALA A 91 6.36 -3.67 4.09
N ILE A 92 7.35 -3.48 4.97
CA ILE A 92 8.48 -2.57 4.73
C ILE A 92 9.20 -2.96 3.44
N HIS A 93 9.59 -4.23 3.30
CA HIS A 93 10.34 -4.72 2.14
C HIS A 93 9.59 -4.46 0.83
N TYR A 94 8.33 -4.89 0.75
CA TYR A 94 7.50 -4.72 -0.45
C TYR A 94 7.24 -3.25 -0.81
N SER A 95 7.09 -2.39 0.19
CA SER A 95 6.88 -0.95 -0.05
C SER A 95 8.07 -0.29 -0.76
N VAL A 96 9.30 -0.73 -0.47
CA VAL A 96 10.50 -0.24 -1.17
C VAL A 96 10.39 -0.46 -2.68
N TYR A 97 9.83 -1.59 -3.11
CA TYR A 97 9.64 -1.88 -4.54
C TYR A 97 8.49 -1.07 -5.15
N LEU A 98 7.42 -0.84 -4.38
CA LEU A 98 6.27 -0.07 -4.87
C LEU A 98 6.60 1.43 -5.02
N PHE A 99 7.54 1.97 -4.23
CA PHE A 99 7.93 3.39 -4.32
C PHE A 99 8.40 3.84 -5.71
N GLU A 100 9.02 2.96 -6.48
CA GLU A 100 9.43 3.25 -7.86
C GLU A 100 8.22 3.63 -8.73
N TYR A 101 7.18 2.81 -8.70
CA TYR A 101 5.96 3.01 -9.47
C TYR A 101 5.12 4.16 -8.90
N CYS A 102 5.12 4.33 -7.57
CA CYS A 102 4.47 5.48 -6.93
C CYS A 102 5.08 6.81 -7.40
N GLN A 103 6.41 6.87 -7.58
CA GLN A 103 7.09 8.06 -8.07
C GLN A 103 6.76 8.38 -9.52
N GLN A 104 6.62 7.34 -10.35
CA GLN A 104 6.22 7.48 -11.76
C GLN A 104 4.75 7.90 -11.91
N GLU A 105 4.01 7.96 -10.80
CA GLU A 105 2.58 8.19 -10.76
C GLU A 105 1.82 7.17 -11.63
N ASP A 106 2.35 5.95 -11.76
CA ASP A 106 1.76 4.89 -12.57
C ASP A 106 0.89 3.97 -11.69
N LEU A 107 -0.38 4.36 -11.54
CA LEU A 107 -1.34 3.60 -10.74
C LEU A 107 -1.54 2.17 -11.27
N GLN A 108 -1.46 1.95 -12.59
CA GLN A 108 -1.65 0.62 -13.16
C GLN A 108 -0.51 -0.30 -12.74
N GLU A 109 0.73 0.19 -12.79
CA GLU A 109 1.89 -0.59 -12.37
C GLU A 109 1.92 -0.80 -10.85
N VAL A 110 1.58 0.20 -10.03
CA VAL A 110 1.46 0.01 -8.57
C VAL A 110 0.43 -1.07 -8.24
N ILE A 111 -0.74 -1.07 -8.90
CA ILE A 111 -1.76 -2.10 -8.71
C ILE A 111 -1.25 -3.47 -9.18
N ARG A 112 -0.69 -3.55 -10.39
CA ARG A 112 -0.17 -4.81 -10.96
C ARG A 112 0.88 -5.46 -10.05
N TYR A 113 1.84 -4.69 -9.54
CA TYR A 113 2.84 -5.22 -8.63
C TYR A 113 2.28 -5.55 -7.25
N SER A 114 1.28 -4.80 -6.78
CA SER A 114 0.56 -5.15 -5.54
C SER A 114 -0.14 -6.50 -5.68
N GLU A 115 -0.84 -6.75 -6.79
CA GLU A 115 -1.47 -8.04 -7.07
C GLU A 115 -0.45 -9.20 -7.09
N VAL A 116 0.69 -9.00 -7.76
CA VAL A 116 1.78 -10.00 -7.76
C VAL A 116 2.31 -10.30 -6.35
N ILE A 117 2.52 -9.26 -5.54
CA ILE A 117 2.98 -9.41 -4.15
C ILE A 117 1.97 -10.20 -3.32
N LEU A 118 0.68 -9.88 -3.46
CA LEU A 118 -0.40 -10.58 -2.74
C LEU A 118 -0.50 -12.04 -3.21
N ASP A 119 -0.36 -12.30 -4.51
CA ASP A 119 -0.34 -13.66 -5.03
C ASP A 119 0.81 -14.47 -4.41
N PHE A 120 2.02 -13.92 -4.33
CA PHE A 120 3.13 -14.61 -3.68
C PHE A 120 2.88 -14.90 -2.20
N GLU A 121 2.35 -13.93 -1.46
CA GLU A 121 2.16 -14.06 -0.02
C GLU A 121 0.96 -14.96 0.36
N TYR A 122 -0.07 -15.00 -0.49
CA TYR A 122 -1.28 -15.78 -0.22
C TYR A 122 -1.37 -17.10 -1.04
N SER A 123 -0.49 -17.35 -2.02
CA SER A 123 -0.51 -18.61 -2.80
C SER A 123 0.13 -19.80 -2.10
N GLU A 124 1.00 -19.61 -1.10
CA GLU A 124 1.65 -20.71 -0.36
C GLU A 124 0.80 -21.28 0.80
N GLU A 125 -0.35 -20.68 1.15
CA GLU A 125 -1.23 -21.18 2.20
C GLU A 125 -2.10 -22.36 1.72
N VAL A 126 -1.48 -23.55 1.58
CA VAL A 126 -2.24 -24.80 1.54
C VAL A 126 -2.85 -25.04 2.93
N SER A 127 -4.18 -24.94 2.99
CA SER A 127 -5.07 -25.33 4.09
C SER A 127 -5.05 -24.44 5.34
N PHE A 128 -5.91 -23.42 5.38
CA PHE A 128 -6.89 -23.14 6.46
C PHE A 128 -7.76 -21.91 6.07
N VAL A 129 -9.03 -22.16 5.71
CA VAL A 129 -10.22 -21.31 5.99
C VAL A 129 -10.36 -19.97 5.23
N ARG A 130 -11.53 -19.78 4.60
CA ARG A 130 -12.24 -18.57 4.06
C ARG A 130 -11.76 -17.13 4.39
N SER A 131 -10.92 -16.90 5.40
CA SER A 131 -10.42 -15.58 5.78
C SER A 131 -9.38 -14.98 4.83
N SER A 132 -8.53 -15.79 4.19
CA SER A 132 -7.54 -15.29 3.21
C SER A 132 -8.22 -14.89 1.89
N GLU A 133 -9.21 -15.66 1.43
CA GLU A 133 -10.03 -15.34 0.25
C GLU A 133 -10.79 -14.01 0.42
N ASP A 134 -11.37 -13.74 1.58
CA ASP A 134 -12.06 -12.46 1.85
C ASP A 134 -11.08 -11.27 1.89
N VAL A 135 -9.85 -11.48 2.38
CA VAL A 135 -8.81 -10.43 2.42
C VAL A 135 -8.36 -10.11 1.00
N VAL A 136 -7.98 -11.13 0.21
CA VAL A 136 -7.57 -10.97 -1.19
C VAL A 136 -8.69 -10.33 -2.02
N LYS A 137 -9.92 -10.85 -1.90
CA LYS A 137 -11.10 -10.29 -2.59
C LYS A 137 -11.29 -8.82 -2.25
N ARG A 138 -11.23 -8.43 -0.96
CA ARG A 138 -11.32 -7.02 -0.55
C ARG A 138 -10.23 -6.17 -1.19
N VAL A 139 -8.96 -6.62 -1.14
CA VAL A 139 -7.85 -5.81 -1.66
C VAL A 139 -8.01 -5.63 -3.16
N VAL A 140 -8.16 -6.72 -3.93
CA VAL A 140 -8.32 -6.68 -5.40
C VAL A 140 -9.47 -5.77 -5.81
N THR A 141 -10.65 -5.91 -5.19
CA THR A 141 -11.80 -5.04 -5.49
C THR A 141 -11.57 -3.58 -5.13
N THR A 142 -10.84 -3.30 -4.04
CA THR A 142 -10.48 -1.93 -3.65
C THR A 142 -9.50 -1.30 -4.63
N LEU A 143 -8.50 -2.07 -5.10
CA LEU A 143 -7.56 -1.61 -6.13
C LEU A 143 -8.29 -1.34 -7.45
N ASP A 144 -9.20 -2.24 -7.83
CA ASP A 144 -10.06 -2.07 -9.00
C ASP A 144 -10.97 -0.86 -8.92
N PHE A 145 -11.52 -0.57 -7.74
CA PHE A 145 -12.29 0.63 -7.51
C PHE A 145 -11.45 1.88 -7.81
N LEU A 146 -10.23 1.98 -7.29
CA LEU A 146 -9.33 3.10 -7.62
C LEU A 146 -8.98 3.13 -9.11
N ARG A 147 -8.73 1.97 -9.72
CA ARG A 147 -8.41 1.83 -11.14
C ARG A 147 -9.50 2.40 -12.05
N ILE A 148 -10.75 2.03 -11.79
CA ILE A 148 -11.92 2.50 -12.56
C ILE A 148 -12.10 4.01 -12.35
N ARG A 149 -12.01 4.47 -11.10
CA ARG A 149 -12.15 5.90 -10.79
C ARG A 149 -11.08 6.74 -11.48
N ASP A 150 -9.84 6.25 -11.57
CA ASP A 150 -8.74 6.92 -12.28
C ASP A 150 -9.03 6.99 -13.79
N GLN A 151 -9.45 5.88 -14.40
CA GLN A 151 -9.82 5.81 -15.83
C GLN A 151 -10.98 6.76 -16.17
N ASP A 152 -11.99 6.81 -15.31
CA ASP A 152 -13.15 7.69 -15.47
C ASP A 152 -12.87 9.14 -15.03
N THR A 153 -11.64 9.45 -14.58
CA THR A 153 -11.22 10.79 -14.13
C THR A 153 -12.05 11.31 -12.93
N ILE A 154 -12.63 10.40 -12.15
CA ILE A 154 -13.48 10.69 -10.98
C ILE A 154 -12.59 10.80 -9.75
N ALA A 155 -12.72 11.91 -9.01
CA ALA A 155 -12.01 12.07 -7.73
C ALA A 155 -12.64 11.17 -6.65
N VAL A 156 -11.80 10.63 -5.78
CA VAL A 156 -12.19 9.83 -4.61
C VAL A 156 -11.66 10.55 -3.38
N SER A 157 -12.54 10.85 -2.41
CA SER A 157 -12.11 11.44 -1.15
C SER A 157 -11.55 10.37 -0.20
N ARG A 158 -10.83 10.80 0.84
CA ARG A 158 -10.32 9.88 1.87
C ARG A 158 -11.45 9.11 2.54
N GLU A 159 -12.56 9.78 2.84
CA GLU A 159 -13.73 9.18 3.46
C GLU A 159 -14.39 8.13 2.55
N GLU A 160 -14.51 8.42 1.25
CA GLU A 160 -15.05 7.48 0.26
C GLU A 160 -14.16 6.23 0.16
N PHE A 161 -12.84 6.42 0.09
CA PHE A 161 -11.88 5.32 0.04
C PHE A 161 -11.97 4.42 1.27
N GLU A 162 -11.98 5.00 2.47
CA GLU A 162 -12.11 4.25 3.74
C GLU A 162 -13.47 3.56 3.87
N GLN A 163 -14.54 4.19 3.36
CA GLN A 163 -15.85 3.55 3.29
C GLN A 163 -15.83 2.34 2.35
N TYR A 164 -15.21 2.47 1.17
CA TYR A 164 -15.12 1.38 0.22
C TYR A 164 -14.31 0.20 0.78
N LYS A 165 -13.14 0.46 1.40
CA LYS A 165 -12.31 -0.55 2.10
C LYS A 165 -13.10 -1.35 3.13
N ARG A 166 -13.98 -0.69 3.90
CA ARG A 166 -14.74 -1.36 4.97
C ARG A 166 -15.89 -2.21 4.44
N GLU A 167 -16.67 -1.66 3.52
CA GLU A 167 -17.98 -2.22 3.16
C GLU A 167 -18.29 -2.20 1.66
N GLY A 168 -17.75 -1.25 0.90
CA GLY A 168 -18.06 -1.09 -0.53
C GLY A 168 -17.77 -2.34 -1.36
N TRP A 169 -16.62 -2.98 -1.10
CA TRP A 169 -16.20 -4.20 -1.79
C TRP A 169 -17.17 -5.38 -1.68
N LYS A 170 -17.98 -5.44 -0.61
CA LYS A 170 -18.93 -6.56 -0.37
C LYS A 170 -20.08 -6.56 -1.36
N ASN A 171 -20.37 -5.39 -1.95
CA ASN A 171 -21.45 -5.19 -2.89
C ASN A 171 -20.95 -5.05 -4.34
N ASP A 172 -19.65 -5.28 -4.59
CA ASP A 172 -19.11 -5.19 -5.95
C ASP A 172 -19.65 -6.37 -6.78
N PRO A 173 -20.43 -6.12 -7.85
CA PRO A 173 -21.11 -7.17 -8.60
C PRO A 173 -20.16 -8.10 -9.36
N ARG A 174 -18.86 -7.78 -9.41
CA ARG A 174 -17.83 -8.58 -10.07
C ARG A 174 -17.40 -9.80 -9.24
N PHE A 175 -17.83 -9.91 -7.98
CA PHE A 175 -17.44 -11.02 -7.08
C PHE A 175 -18.49 -11.43 -6.06
#